data_AF-Q16Z70-F1
#
_entry.id   AF-Q16Z70-F1
#
_cell.length_a   1.000
_cell.length_b   1.000
_cell.length_c   1.000
_cell.angle_alpha   90.00
_cell.angle_beta   90.00
_cell.angle_gamma   90.00
#
_symmetry.space_group_name_H-M   'P 1'
#
loop_
_entity.id
_entity.type
_entity.pdbx_description
1 polymer ?
#
loop_
_entity_poly.entity_id
_entity_poly.type
_entity_poly.pdbx_seq_one_letter_code
_entity_poly.pdbx_strand_id
1 'polypeptide(L)'
;IPFDGCPVNFDSILCWPKTPSNTWAVLPCFKEFKGVAYDARQNATRYCHSDGKWDNYSHYTACHHMTEPPPDIVEVTSIIYYSGYIVSLVALSLAVIVFVYFKDLRCLRNTIHANLFITYILSALMWIIILTLQLSGSQSGIASCVILVTLLHYFTLTNFFWMLVEGLYLYMLVVETFSGDNLRFNMYAAIGWG
;
A
#
# COMPACT_ATOMS: atom_id res chain seq x y z
N ILE A 1 -37.49 -32.38 -34.35
CA ILE A 1 -36.38 -32.08 -35.28
C ILE A 1 -35.15 -31.90 -34.40
N PRO A 2 -34.06 -32.68 -34.58
CA PRO A 2 -32.82 -32.43 -33.85
C PRO A 2 -32.32 -31.03 -34.24
N PHE A 3 -31.98 -30.21 -33.25
CA PHE A 3 -31.38 -28.90 -33.51
C PHE A 3 -29.97 -29.13 -34.06
N ASP A 4 -29.73 -28.71 -35.29
CA ASP A 4 -28.46 -28.88 -35.98
C ASP A 4 -27.55 -27.68 -35.67
N GLY A 5 -26.93 -27.72 -34.49
CA GLY A 5 -26.11 -26.62 -33.98
C GLY A 5 -25.48 -26.91 -32.64
N CYS A 6 -24.64 -25.98 -32.19
CA CYS A 6 -23.90 -26.10 -30.95
C CYS A 6 -24.81 -25.90 -29.73
N PRO A 7 -24.69 -26.76 -28.69
CA PRO A 7 -25.47 -26.64 -27.46
C PRO A 7 -25.00 -25.45 -26.61
N VAL A 8 -25.79 -25.07 -25.61
CA VAL A 8 -25.38 -24.05 -24.62
C VAL A 8 -24.09 -24.52 -23.94
N ASN A 9 -23.08 -23.65 -23.89
CA ASN A 9 -21.79 -23.96 -23.29
C ASN A 9 -21.24 -22.78 -22.49
N PHE A 10 -20.70 -23.05 -21.30
CA PHE A 10 -20.03 -22.06 -20.48
C PHE A 10 -18.52 -22.27 -20.55
N ASP A 11 -17.78 -21.25 -20.96
CA ASP A 11 -16.32 -21.32 -21.17
C ASP A 11 -15.51 -20.72 -20.00
N SER A 12 -16.10 -20.65 -18.80
CA SER A 12 -15.56 -19.98 -17.61
C SER A 12 -15.61 -18.45 -17.64
N ILE A 13 -16.10 -17.84 -18.72
CA ILE A 13 -16.25 -16.38 -18.85
C ILE A 13 -17.68 -16.03 -19.26
N LEU A 14 -18.14 -16.49 -20.41
CA LEU A 14 -19.49 -16.22 -20.93
C LEU A 14 -20.29 -17.52 -21.12
N CYS A 15 -21.61 -17.39 -21.03
CA CYS A 15 -22.55 -18.45 -21.37
C CYS A 15 -22.95 -18.32 -22.84
N TRP A 16 -22.43 -19.20 -23.69
CA TRP A 16 -22.69 -19.21 -25.12
C TRP A 16 -24.07 -19.84 -25.40
N PRO A 17 -25.00 -19.12 -26.07
CA PRO A 17 -26.33 -19.63 -26.36
C PRO A 17 -26.29 -20.68 -27.47
N LYS A 18 -27.40 -21.42 -27.64
CA LYS A 18 -27.55 -22.36 -28.75
C LYS A 18 -27.38 -21.62 -30.08
N THR A 19 -26.46 -22.09 -30.89
CA THR A 19 -26.04 -21.40 -32.13
C THR A 19 -26.08 -22.39 -33.29
N PRO A 20 -26.63 -22.03 -34.46
CA PRO A 20 -26.66 -22.91 -35.62
C PRO A 20 -25.26 -23.32 -36.10
N SER A 21 -25.13 -24.51 -36.67
CA SER A 21 -23.89 -24.97 -37.30
C SER A 21 -23.39 -24.00 -38.39
N ASN A 22 -22.07 -23.85 -38.53
CA ASN A 22 -21.40 -22.92 -39.46
C ASN A 22 -21.71 -21.43 -39.24
N THR A 23 -22.01 -21.03 -38.00
CA THR A 23 -22.28 -19.63 -37.68
C THR A 23 -21.50 -19.16 -36.45
N TRP A 24 -21.40 -17.84 -36.29
CA TRP A 24 -20.74 -17.19 -35.17
C TRP A 24 -21.75 -16.84 -34.09
N ALA A 25 -21.48 -17.26 -32.85
CA ALA A 25 -22.15 -16.74 -31.69
C ALA A 25 -21.54 -15.39 -31.32
N VAL A 26 -22.38 -14.38 -31.09
CA VAL A 26 -21.97 -13.02 -30.73
C VAL A 26 -22.63 -12.63 -29.42
N LEU A 27 -21.84 -12.25 -28.43
CA LEU A 27 -22.31 -11.78 -27.12
C LEU A 27 -21.58 -10.48 -26.78
N PRO A 28 -22.23 -9.54 -26.08
CA PRO A 28 -21.53 -8.37 -25.55
C PRO A 28 -20.46 -8.80 -24.55
N CYS A 29 -19.37 -8.05 -24.47
CA CYS A 29 -18.38 -8.21 -23.41
C CYS A 29 -19.03 -8.03 -22.04
N PHE A 30 -18.50 -8.73 -21.05
CA PHE A 30 -18.95 -8.64 -19.66
C PHE A 30 -18.62 -7.25 -19.09
N LYS A 31 -19.47 -6.75 -18.19
CA LYS A 31 -19.24 -5.46 -17.52
C LYS A 31 -18.18 -5.55 -16.44
N GLU A 32 -18.10 -6.70 -15.77
CA GLU A 32 -17.14 -6.97 -14.71
C GLU A 32 -16.71 -8.43 -14.77
N PHE A 33 -15.41 -8.68 -14.61
CA PHE A 33 -14.86 -10.02 -14.43
C PHE A 33 -13.73 -9.99 -13.42
N LYS A 34 -13.84 -10.83 -12.38
CA LYS A 34 -12.89 -10.90 -11.26
C LYS A 34 -12.59 -9.55 -10.61
N GLY A 35 -13.61 -8.70 -10.46
CA GLY A 35 -13.49 -7.38 -9.81
C GLY A 35 -12.84 -6.29 -10.68
N VAL A 36 -12.65 -6.53 -11.98
CA VAL A 36 -12.18 -5.50 -12.92
C VAL A 36 -13.28 -5.18 -13.92
N ALA A 37 -13.51 -3.89 -14.16
CA ALA A 37 -14.49 -3.39 -15.13
C ALA A 37 -13.98 -3.51 -16.57
N TYR A 38 -14.87 -3.84 -17.51
CA TYR A 38 -14.56 -4.00 -18.92
C TYR A 38 -15.56 -3.24 -19.80
N ASP A 39 -15.13 -2.85 -21.00
CA ASP A 39 -15.99 -2.14 -21.94
C ASP A 39 -17.01 -3.09 -22.58
N ALA A 40 -18.26 -3.02 -22.11
CA ALA A 40 -19.38 -3.80 -22.62
C ALA A 40 -19.94 -3.30 -23.98
N ARG A 41 -19.34 -2.28 -24.60
CA ARG A 41 -19.73 -1.81 -25.96
C ARG A 41 -19.24 -2.73 -27.06
N GLN A 42 -18.21 -3.52 -26.79
CA GLN A 42 -17.62 -4.47 -27.72
C GLN A 42 -18.25 -5.85 -27.56
N ASN A 43 -18.04 -6.71 -28.56
CA ASN A 43 -18.60 -8.05 -28.58
C ASN A 43 -17.50 -9.12 -28.58
N ALA A 44 -17.73 -10.19 -27.81
CA ALA A 44 -17.00 -11.44 -27.89
C ALA A 44 -17.66 -12.37 -28.92
N THR A 45 -16.85 -13.17 -29.62
CA THR A 45 -17.35 -14.09 -30.64
C THR A 45 -16.79 -15.50 -30.48
N ARG A 46 -17.59 -16.50 -30.87
CA ARG A 46 -17.17 -17.90 -30.89
C ARG A 46 -17.79 -18.63 -32.06
N TYR A 47 -16.99 -19.42 -32.78
CA TYR A 47 -17.45 -20.14 -33.95
C TYR A 47 -18.08 -21.49 -33.59
N CYS A 48 -19.18 -21.84 -34.25
CA CYS A 48 -19.81 -23.15 -34.19
C CYS A 48 -19.52 -23.92 -35.49
N HIS A 49 -18.83 -25.05 -35.38
CA HIS A 49 -18.46 -25.89 -36.52
C HIS A 49 -19.66 -26.67 -37.08
N SER A 50 -19.51 -27.19 -38.30
CA SER A 50 -20.54 -27.99 -38.97
C SER A 50 -20.90 -29.29 -38.25
N ASP A 51 -20.00 -29.80 -37.41
CA ASP A 51 -20.16 -31.02 -36.62
C ASP A 51 -20.94 -30.80 -35.31
N GLY A 52 -21.48 -29.59 -35.11
CA GLY A 52 -22.23 -29.22 -33.90
C GLY A 52 -21.33 -29.00 -32.67
N LYS A 53 -20.02 -28.86 -32.86
CA LYS A 53 -19.07 -28.57 -31.78
C LYS A 53 -18.60 -27.12 -31.81
N TRP A 54 -18.38 -26.59 -30.62
CA TRP A 54 -17.77 -25.29 -30.45
C TRP A 54 -16.30 -25.31 -30.83
N ASP A 55 -15.81 -24.18 -31.33
CA ASP A 55 -14.39 -23.97 -31.52
C ASP A 55 -13.60 -24.00 -30.20
N ASN A 56 -12.32 -24.35 -30.29
CA ASN A 56 -11.45 -24.54 -29.12
C ASN A 56 -11.16 -23.23 -28.38
N TYR A 57 -11.26 -22.09 -29.07
CA TYR A 57 -10.99 -20.78 -28.51
C TYR A 57 -12.16 -19.81 -28.74
N SER A 58 -12.41 -18.97 -27.75
CA SER A 58 -13.36 -17.85 -27.82
C SER A 58 -12.60 -16.56 -28.09
N HIS A 59 -13.05 -15.75 -29.05
CA HIS A 59 -12.41 -14.49 -29.41
C HIS A 59 -12.87 -13.35 -28.50
N TYR A 60 -12.03 -13.02 -27.51
CA TYR A 60 -12.20 -11.91 -26.57
C TYR A 60 -11.33 -10.69 -26.87
N THR A 61 -10.71 -10.63 -28.07
CA THR A 61 -9.74 -9.58 -28.42
C THR A 61 -10.29 -8.16 -28.35
N ALA A 62 -11.60 -7.97 -28.49
CA ALA A 62 -12.26 -6.67 -28.38
C ALA A 62 -12.64 -6.29 -26.93
N CYS A 63 -12.59 -7.23 -25.98
CA CYS A 63 -12.95 -6.97 -24.59
C CYS A 63 -11.75 -6.42 -23.81
N HIS A 64 -11.60 -5.09 -23.82
CA HIS A 64 -10.59 -4.41 -23.03
C HIS A 64 -11.12 -3.98 -21.67
N HIS A 65 -10.23 -4.01 -20.68
CA HIS A 65 -10.49 -3.41 -19.37
C HIS A 65 -10.76 -1.92 -19.53
N MET A 66 -11.78 -1.42 -18.85
CA MET A 66 -11.95 0.01 -18.67
C MET A 66 -10.83 0.45 -17.73
N THR A 67 -9.75 1.00 -18.29
CA THR A 67 -8.76 1.70 -17.50
C THR A 67 -9.44 2.96 -16.97
N GLU A 68 -10.03 2.89 -15.78
CA GLU A 68 -10.08 4.10 -14.98
C GLU A 68 -8.62 4.53 -14.81
N PRO A 69 -8.20 5.70 -15.32
CA PRO A 69 -6.90 6.22 -14.94
C PRO A 69 -6.88 6.23 -13.41
N PRO A 70 -5.81 5.74 -12.76
CA PRO A 70 -5.70 5.89 -11.31
C PRO A 70 -5.98 7.36 -11.00
N PRO A 71 -6.79 7.67 -9.97
CA PRO A 71 -7.11 9.06 -9.68
C PRO A 71 -5.79 9.82 -9.50
N ASP A 72 -5.55 10.87 -10.32
CA ASP A 72 -4.35 11.71 -10.28
C ASP A 72 -3.97 12.14 -8.85
N ILE A 73 -4.98 12.19 -7.98
CA ILE A 73 -4.91 12.45 -6.54
C ILE A 73 -3.91 11.53 -5.83
N VAL A 74 -3.86 10.23 -6.17
CA VAL A 74 -2.98 9.24 -5.50
C VAL A 74 -1.51 9.46 -5.88
N GLU A 75 -1.25 9.85 -7.14
CA GLU A 75 0.08 10.16 -7.63
C GLU A 75 0.62 11.47 -7.03
N VAL A 76 -0.19 12.54 -7.04
CA VAL A 76 0.18 13.83 -6.45
C VAL A 76 0.44 13.71 -4.95
N THR A 77 -0.41 12.98 -4.23
CA THR A 77 -0.24 12.75 -2.78
C THR A 77 1.07 12.03 -2.50
N SER A 78 1.42 11.03 -3.31
CA SER A 78 2.65 10.26 -3.14
C SER A 78 3.90 11.12 -3.37
N ILE A 79 3.87 12.03 -4.36
CA ILE A 79 4.96 12.98 -4.64
C ILE A 79 5.18 13.95 -3.46
N ILE A 80 4.08 14.49 -2.90
CA ILE A 80 4.15 15.40 -1.75
C ILE A 80 4.76 14.68 -0.54
N TYR A 81 4.29 13.49 -0.20
CA TYR A 81 4.86 12.72 0.91
C TYR A 81 6.32 12.34 0.67
N TYR A 82 6.66 11.86 -0.53
CA TYR A 82 8.02 11.47 -0.86
C TYR A 82 9.00 12.63 -0.71
N SER A 83 8.71 13.79 -1.32
CA SER A 83 9.55 14.98 -1.20
C SER A 83 9.66 15.48 0.24
N GLY A 84 8.55 15.50 0.98
CA GLY A 84 8.52 15.88 2.40
C GLY A 84 9.37 14.98 3.28
N TYR A 85 9.31 13.66 3.09
CA TYR A 85 10.12 12.70 3.85
C TYR A 85 11.62 12.85 3.58
N ILE A 86 12.03 13.09 2.33
CA ILE A 86 13.44 13.31 1.99
C ILE A 86 13.98 14.58 2.68
N VAL A 87 13.27 15.70 2.57
CA VAL A 87 13.67 16.96 3.22
C VAL A 87 13.75 16.78 4.74
N SER A 88 12.76 16.11 5.33
CA SER A 88 12.72 15.85 6.77
C SER A 88 13.87 14.94 7.22
N LEU A 89 14.19 13.89 6.46
CA LEU A 89 15.31 12.99 6.76
C LEU A 89 16.65 13.74 6.78
N VAL A 90 16.90 14.62 5.81
CA VAL A 90 18.13 15.43 5.77
C VAL A 90 18.20 16.37 6.97
N ALA A 91 17.12 17.09 7.27
CA ALA A 91 17.11 18.02 8.40
C ALA A 91 17.29 17.31 9.76
N LEU A 92 16.55 16.21 9.98
CA LEU A 92 16.60 15.46 11.24
C LEU A 92 17.94 14.74 11.43
N SER A 93 18.51 14.17 10.37
CA SER A 93 19.83 13.52 10.45
C SER A 93 20.91 14.53 10.84
N LEU A 94 20.92 15.73 10.25
CA LEU A 94 21.83 16.81 10.66
C LEU A 94 21.64 17.19 12.14
N ALA A 95 20.41 17.33 12.60
CA ALA A 95 20.13 17.63 14.01
C ALA A 95 20.66 16.56 14.96
N VAL A 96 20.42 15.28 14.65
CA VAL A 96 20.93 14.14 15.44
C VAL A 96 22.46 14.11 15.45
N ILE A 97 23.11 14.34 14.30
CA ILE A 97 24.57 14.39 14.19
C ILE A 97 25.14 15.48 15.11
N VAL A 98 24.57 16.69 15.08
CA VAL A 98 25.00 17.81 15.95
C VAL A 98 24.86 17.43 17.42
N PHE A 99 23.72 16.86 17.84
CA PHE A 99 23.50 16.47 19.24
C PHE A 99 24.38 15.33 19.72
N VAL A 100 24.72 14.38 18.84
CA VAL A 100 25.60 13.27 19.17
C VAL A 100 27.06 13.72 19.23
N TYR A 101 27.49 14.61 18.31
CA TYR A 101 28.85 15.12 18.21
C TYR A 101 29.23 16.02 19.39
N PHE A 102 28.40 17.00 19.72
CA PHE A 102 28.64 17.90 20.85
C PHE A 102 28.21 17.25 22.16
N LYS A 103 29.17 16.59 22.84
CA LYS A 103 28.94 15.97 24.16
C LYS A 103 28.37 16.95 25.19
N ASP A 104 28.73 18.22 25.12
CA ASP A 104 28.23 19.27 26.02
C ASP A 104 26.74 19.57 25.84
N LEU A 105 26.16 19.26 24.67
CA LEU A 105 24.73 19.41 24.40
C LEU A 105 23.91 18.20 24.86
N ARG A 106 24.54 17.13 25.37
CA ARG A 106 23.85 15.87 25.73
C ARG A 106 23.20 15.93 27.11
N CYS A 107 22.21 16.81 27.26
CA CYS A 107 21.33 16.88 28.44
C CYS A 107 20.15 15.90 28.31
N LEU A 108 19.45 15.58 29.42
CA LEU A 108 18.26 14.72 29.43
C LEU A 108 17.22 15.13 28.36
N ARG A 109 16.90 16.43 28.31
CA ARG A 109 16.02 17.03 27.30
C ARG A 109 16.50 16.72 25.87
N ASN A 110 17.78 16.93 25.59
CA ASN A 110 18.33 16.73 24.25
C ASN A 110 18.38 15.24 23.85
N THR A 111 18.56 14.35 24.83
CA THR A 111 18.45 12.90 24.62
C THR A 111 17.02 12.48 24.28
N ILE A 112 16.00 13.06 24.94
CA ILE A 112 14.58 12.81 24.61
C ILE A 112 14.28 13.28 23.17
N HIS A 113 14.67 14.51 22.81
CA HIS A 113 14.51 15.01 21.44
C HIS A 113 15.27 14.15 20.41
N ALA A 114 16.48 13.69 20.73
CA ALA A 114 17.24 12.82 19.85
C ALA A 114 16.51 11.48 19.59
N ASN A 115 15.93 10.86 20.62
CA ASN A 115 15.13 9.64 20.46
C ASN A 115 13.88 9.90 19.60
N LEU A 116 13.19 11.02 19.80
CA LEU A 116 12.07 11.42 18.94
C LEU A 116 12.51 11.56 17.47
N PHE A 117 13.62 12.26 17.21
CA PHE A 117 14.14 12.43 15.85
C PHE A 117 14.55 11.10 15.22
N ILE A 118 15.13 10.18 15.99
CA ILE A 118 15.45 8.82 15.54
C ILE A 118 14.19 8.06 15.13
N THR A 119 13.09 8.13 15.90
CA THR A 119 11.83 7.47 15.51
C THR A 119 11.22 8.03 14.24
N TYR A 120 11.30 9.36 14.03
CA TYR A 120 10.91 9.98 12.76
C TYR A 120 11.76 9.50 11.58
N ILE A 121 13.08 9.39 11.76
CA ILE A 121 13.98 8.86 10.74
C ILE A 121 13.62 7.40 10.40
N LEU A 122 13.42 6.55 11.41
CA LEU A 122 13.06 5.14 11.20
C LEU A 122 11.71 4.99 10.48
N SER A 123 10.69 5.77 10.87
CA SER A 123 9.38 5.77 10.22
C SER A 123 9.46 6.21 8.76
N ALA A 124 10.19 7.31 8.49
CA ALA A 124 10.40 7.81 7.12
C ALA A 124 11.15 6.79 6.24
N LEU A 125 12.20 6.14 6.76
CA LEU A 125 12.92 5.10 6.03
C LEU A 125 12.02 3.90 5.72
N MET A 126 11.21 3.43 6.68
CA MET A 126 10.27 2.33 6.45
C MET A 126 9.22 2.68 5.40
N TRP A 127 8.68 3.90 5.43
CA TRP A 127 7.73 4.36 4.44
C TRP A 127 8.33 4.40 3.02
N ILE A 128 9.55 4.92 2.88
CA ILE A 128 10.28 4.93 1.60
C ILE A 128 10.53 3.51 1.10
N ILE A 129 10.97 2.59 1.96
CA ILE A 129 11.20 1.18 1.58
C ILE A 129 9.91 0.56 1.03
N ILE A 130 8.78 0.74 1.72
CA ILE A 130 7.48 0.21 1.26
C ILE A 130 7.08 0.80 -0.09
N LEU A 131 7.22 2.13 -0.27
CA LEU A 131 6.93 2.79 -1.53
C LEU A 131 7.80 2.25 -2.68
N THR A 132 9.10 2.08 -2.47
CA THR A 132 10.01 1.55 -3.50
C THR A 132 9.66 0.12 -3.91
N LEU A 133 9.28 -0.73 -2.95
CA LEU A 133 8.85 -2.11 -3.23
C LEU A 133 7.55 -2.14 -4.04
N GLN A 134 6.60 -1.26 -3.72
CA GLN A 134 5.34 -1.14 -4.45
C GLN A 134 5.56 -0.65 -5.90
N LEU A 135 6.42 0.34 -6.11
CA LEU A 135 6.75 0.86 -7.45
C LEU A 135 7.53 -0.14 -8.30
N SER A 136 8.37 -0.97 -7.69
CA SER A 136 9.18 -1.97 -8.39
C SER A 136 8.35 -3.16 -8.91
N GLY A 137 7.05 -3.24 -8.57
CA GLY A 137 6.20 -4.38 -8.91
C GLY A 137 6.72 -5.71 -8.35
N SER A 138 7.62 -5.65 -7.36
CA SER A 138 8.23 -6.83 -6.77
C SER A 138 7.18 -7.56 -5.95
N GLN A 139 6.83 -8.77 -6.37
CA GLN A 139 5.97 -9.67 -5.60
C GLN A 139 6.75 -10.13 -4.36
N SER A 140 6.76 -9.29 -3.33
CA SER A 140 7.27 -9.68 -2.02
C SER A 140 6.37 -10.79 -1.47
N GLY A 141 6.97 -11.82 -0.87
CA GLY A 141 6.19 -12.87 -0.22
C GLY A 141 5.25 -12.26 0.82
N ILE A 142 4.04 -12.82 0.97
CA ILE A 142 3.00 -12.33 1.89
C ILE A 142 3.59 -12.08 3.30
N ALA A 143 4.48 -12.97 3.77
CA ALA A 143 5.17 -12.82 5.05
C ALA A 143 6.05 -11.56 5.12
N SER A 144 6.80 -11.22 4.07
CA SER A 144 7.65 -10.03 4.02
C SER A 144 6.82 -8.74 4.03
N CYS A 145 5.71 -8.72 3.28
CA CYS A 145 4.78 -7.59 3.29
C CYS A 145 4.17 -7.38 4.69
N VAL A 146 3.68 -8.44 5.33
CA VAL A 146 3.12 -8.37 6.68
C VAL A 146 4.14 -7.85 7.68
N ILE A 147 5.38 -8.34 7.64
CA ILE A 147 6.45 -7.87 8.54
C ILE A 147 6.73 -6.38 8.33
N LEU A 148 6.90 -5.93 7.07
CA LEU A 148 7.20 -4.54 6.75
C LEU A 148 6.09 -3.59 7.20
N VAL A 149 4.83 -3.94 6.91
CA VAL A 149 3.66 -3.14 7.32
C VAL A 149 3.54 -3.09 8.84
N THR A 150 3.76 -4.22 9.52
CA THR A 150 3.74 -4.28 10.99
C THR A 150 4.83 -3.40 11.60
N LEU A 151 6.04 -3.43 11.04
CA LEU A 151 7.15 -2.57 11.48
C LEU A 151 6.84 -1.09 11.24
N LEU A 152 6.26 -0.72 10.09
CA LEU A 152 5.84 0.66 9.82
C LEU A 152 4.86 1.16 10.88
N HIS A 153 3.83 0.37 11.21
CA HIS A 153 2.87 0.74 12.25
C HIS A 153 3.51 0.83 13.63
N TYR A 154 4.43 -0.09 13.96
CA TYR A 154 5.18 -0.03 15.21
C TYR A 154 5.96 1.29 15.32
N PHE A 155 6.80 1.64 14.34
CA PHE A 155 7.57 2.89 14.39
C PHE A 155 6.71 4.14 14.41
N THR A 156 5.55 4.11 13.73
CA THR A 156 4.58 5.20 13.77
C THR A 156 3.98 5.36 15.17
N LEU A 157 3.62 4.26 15.85
CA LEU A 157 3.14 4.30 17.22
C LEU A 157 4.23 4.80 18.18
N THR A 158 5.45 4.26 18.06
CA THR A 158 6.60 4.70 18.85
C THR A 158 6.84 6.21 18.70
N ASN A 159 6.64 6.78 17.50
CA ASN A 159 6.73 8.22 17.28
C ASN A 159 5.72 9.00 18.13
N PHE A 160 4.45 8.58 18.14
CA PHE A 160 3.42 9.19 18.98
C PHE A 160 3.74 9.05 20.47
N PHE A 161 4.25 7.90 20.91
CA PHE A 161 4.66 7.71 22.31
C PHE A 161 5.84 8.59 22.69
N TRP A 162 6.84 8.78 21.83
CA TRP A 162 7.93 9.71 22.11
C TRP A 162 7.49 11.18 22.14
N MET A 163 6.53 11.56 21.29
CA MET A 163 5.91 12.89 21.34
C MET A 163 5.13 13.09 22.65
N LEU A 164 4.44 12.05 23.13
CA LEU A 164 3.77 12.05 24.43
C LEU A 164 4.78 12.17 25.58
N VAL A 165 5.90 11.43 25.53
CA VAL A 165 6.97 11.48 26.53
C VAL A 165 7.60 12.87 26.60
N GLU A 166 7.84 13.51 25.45
CA GLU A 166 8.31 14.90 25.40
C GLU A 166 7.31 15.87 26.03
N GLY A 167 6.02 15.74 25.70
CA GLY A 167 4.95 16.55 26.28
C GLY A 167 4.82 16.37 27.80
N LEU A 168 4.87 15.11 28.27
CA LEU A 168 4.86 14.79 29.69
C LEU A 168 6.10 15.34 30.42
N TYR A 169 7.27 15.23 29.79
CA TYR A 169 8.51 15.77 30.34
C TYR A 169 8.44 17.29 30.54
N LEU A 170 7.93 18.03 29.55
CA LEU A 170 7.72 19.48 29.66
C LEU A 170 6.68 19.83 30.73
N TYR A 171 5.59 19.07 30.81
CA TYR A 171 4.55 19.26 31.84
C TYR A 171 5.12 19.08 33.25
N MET A 172 5.87 18.00 33.50
CA MET A 172 6.49 17.72 34.79
C MET A 172 7.48 18.82 35.19
N LEU A 173 8.25 19.36 34.24
CA LEU A 173 9.20 20.43 34.49
C LEU A 173 8.52 21.73 34.92
N VAL A 174 7.33 22.04 34.40
CA VAL A 174 6.61 23.29 34.66
C VAL A 174 5.73 23.22 35.91
N VAL A 175 5.03 22.11 36.13
CA VAL A 175 4.01 21.99 37.19
C VAL A 175 4.56 21.34 38.45
N GLU A 176 5.31 20.25 38.31
CA GLU A 176 5.80 19.41 39.41
C GLU A 176 7.25 19.76 39.79
N THR A 177 7.58 21.06 39.81
CA THR A 177 8.92 21.67 39.93
C THR A 177 9.81 21.16 41.08
N PHE A 178 9.32 20.31 41.97
CA PHE A 178 10.01 19.80 43.16
C PHE A 178 9.92 18.28 43.39
N SER A 179 9.55 17.46 42.41
CA SER A 179 9.67 16.01 42.56
C SER A 179 11.10 15.56 42.25
N GLY A 180 11.90 15.47 43.31
CA GLY A 180 13.34 15.17 43.28
C GLY A 180 13.74 13.96 42.45
N ASP A 181 14.91 14.12 41.82
CA ASP A 181 15.93 13.13 41.52
C ASP A 181 15.46 11.77 40.94
N ASN A 182 15.70 11.61 39.63
CA ASN A 182 15.75 10.32 38.94
C ASN A 182 14.44 9.52 38.88
N LEU A 183 13.34 10.15 38.43
CA LEU A 183 12.34 9.40 37.64
C LEU A 183 13.08 8.85 36.41
N ARG A 184 13.56 7.61 36.58
CA ARG A 184 14.66 7.02 35.80
C ARG A 184 14.36 7.21 34.32
N PHE A 185 15.31 7.76 33.58
CA PHE A 185 15.26 7.80 32.11
C PHE A 185 14.78 6.48 31.50
N ASN A 186 15.09 5.35 32.16
CA ASN A 186 14.60 4.01 31.82
C ASN A 186 13.06 3.89 31.80
N MET A 187 12.32 4.58 32.67
CA MET A 187 10.85 4.58 32.65
C MET A 187 10.31 5.34 31.44
N TYR A 188 10.87 6.51 31.12
CA TYR A 188 10.52 7.24 29.90
C TYR A 188 10.90 6.46 28.63
N ALA A 189 12.05 5.78 28.65
CA ALA A 189 12.49 4.92 27.56
C ALA A 189 11.58 3.68 27.40
N ALA A 190 11.11 3.09 28.51
CA ALA A 190 10.14 1.99 28.47
C ALA A 190 8.78 2.45 27.91
N ILE A 191 8.29 3.62 28.32
CA ILE A 191 7.03 4.17 27.78
C ILE A 191 7.16 4.51 26.29
N GLY A 192 8.30 5.06 25.87
CA GLY A 192 8.54 5.46 24.48
C GLY A 192 8.69 4.26 23.53
N TRP A 193 9.46 3.24 23.91
CA TRP A 193 9.75 2.08 23.05
C TRP A 193 8.80 0.90 23.24
N GLY A 194 8.03 0.86 24.33
CA GLY A 194 7.21 -0.29 24.72
C GLY A 194 7.94 -1.25 25.65
#